data_AF-A0A2T5LG70-F1
#
_entry.id   AF-A0A2T5LG70-F1
#
_cell.length_a   1.000
_cell.length_b   1.000
_cell.length_c   1.000
_cell.angle_alpha   90.00
_cell.angle_beta   90.00
_cell.angle_gamma   90.00
#
_symmetry.space_group_name_H-M   'P 1'
#
loop_
_entity.id
_entity.type
_entity.pdbx_description
1 polymer ?
#
loop_
_entity_poly.entity_id
_entity_poly.type
_entity_poly.pdbx_seq_one_letter_code
_entity_poly.pdbx_strand_id
1 'polypeptide(L)'
;MIAKSQLVFVVAAGWLWLAASAAAQQAPAPSTAEPATEQEAGDDAIKPLFKVSSVELIRSSHAPELDIVRVRGLSSTENWSDPQLVAISRGPSADGMLDLLFVARGPDDASSATKFGPMEAIFVIEPGHPYKGIRVRSATNTVKLSQLPGYAEAQGREVDCSNCVGKTFVPKGGSAGGKDAVREEDLPASTRVLRENDGIRKLDTDPNRLTLILGPNDRIVEAFWD
;
A
#
# COMPACT_ATOMS: atom_id res chain seq x y z
N MET A 1 -51.88 -46.42 -29.21
CA MET A 1 -52.35 -47.07 -30.46
C MET A 1 -51.95 -46.18 -31.63
N ILE A 2 -51.48 -46.77 -32.74
CA ILE A 2 -51.60 -46.31 -34.17
C ILE A 2 -51.30 -44.80 -34.42
N ALA A 3 -50.20 -44.30 -35.01
CA ALA A 3 -49.23 -44.74 -36.04
C ALA A 3 -49.61 -44.46 -37.52
N LYS A 4 -48.65 -43.89 -38.29
CA LYS A 4 -48.56 -43.77 -39.78
C LYS A 4 -49.48 -42.69 -40.41
N SER A 5 -49.26 -42.10 -41.61
CA SER A 5 -48.31 -42.26 -42.75
C SER A 5 -48.36 -40.96 -43.64
N GLN A 6 -47.59 -40.66 -44.70
CA GLN A 6 -46.25 -41.00 -45.26
C GLN A 6 -46.02 -40.16 -46.55
N LEU A 7 -44.79 -39.76 -46.90
CA LEU A 7 -44.25 -39.54 -48.29
C LEU A 7 -42.75 -39.16 -48.13
N VAL A 8 -41.70 -39.84 -48.62
CA VAL A 8 -41.37 -40.49 -49.91
C VAL A 8 -41.01 -39.51 -51.04
N PHE A 9 -39.70 -39.40 -51.31
CA PHE A 9 -39.13 -39.35 -52.67
C PHE A 9 -37.77 -40.09 -52.69
N VAL A 10 -37.33 -40.55 -53.86
CA VAL A 10 -36.35 -41.63 -54.07
C VAL A 10 -35.38 -41.27 -55.22
N VAL A 11 -34.26 -42.02 -55.37
CA VAL A 11 -33.33 -42.07 -56.54
C VAL A 11 -32.32 -40.90 -56.60
N ALA A 12 -31.02 -41.04 -56.92
CA ALA A 12 -30.09 -42.15 -57.20
C ALA A 12 -28.67 -41.77 -56.66
N ALA A 13 -27.90 -42.66 -56.03
CA ALA A 13 -26.87 -43.53 -56.64
C ALA A 13 -25.79 -42.79 -57.48
N GLY A 14 -24.56 -42.67 -56.95
CA GLY A 14 -23.48 -41.87 -57.54
C GLY A 14 -22.04 -42.22 -57.10
N TRP A 15 -21.78 -43.50 -56.79
CA TRP A 15 -20.46 -44.17 -56.69
C TRP A 15 -19.51 -43.82 -55.52
N LEU A 16 -18.99 -44.88 -54.88
CA LEU A 16 -17.96 -44.84 -53.85
C LEU A 16 -16.57 -44.73 -54.47
N TRP A 17 -15.67 -44.00 -53.80
CA TRP A 17 -14.29 -44.46 -53.60
C TRP A 17 -13.99 -44.51 -52.09
N LEU A 18 -13.30 -45.57 -51.65
CA LEU A 18 -13.03 -45.91 -50.26
C LEU A 18 -11.55 -45.70 -49.93
N ALA A 19 -11.26 -44.86 -48.94
CA ALA A 19 -10.09 -44.91 -48.04
C ALA A 19 -10.43 -44.00 -46.83
N ALA A 20 -10.65 -44.53 -45.62
CA ALA A 20 -9.63 -44.85 -44.61
C ALA A 20 -8.73 -43.63 -44.26
N SER A 21 -8.66 -43.13 -43.02
CA SER A 21 -9.19 -43.65 -41.74
C SER A 21 -9.20 -42.59 -40.62
N ALA A 22 -10.23 -42.62 -39.76
CA ALA A 22 -10.29 -42.18 -38.35
C ALA A 22 -9.60 -40.86 -37.90
N ALA A 23 -10.41 -39.82 -37.65
CA ALA A 23 -10.20 -38.84 -36.57
C ALA A 23 -11.56 -38.29 -36.08
N ALA A 24 -11.60 -37.76 -34.85
CA ALA A 24 -12.82 -37.51 -34.09
C ALA A 24 -13.69 -36.31 -34.55
N GLN A 25 -14.93 -36.27 -34.03
CA GLN A 25 -15.90 -35.18 -34.17
C GLN A 25 -15.30 -33.80 -33.88
N GLN A 26 -15.65 -32.82 -34.72
CA GLN A 26 -15.44 -31.40 -34.43
C GLN A 26 -16.77 -30.66 -34.57
N ALA A 27 -17.31 -30.20 -33.44
CA ALA A 27 -18.51 -29.37 -33.39
C ALA A 27 -18.20 -27.94 -33.89
N PRO A 28 -19.19 -27.20 -34.43
CA PRO A 28 -18.98 -25.80 -34.79
C PRO A 28 -18.76 -24.96 -33.53
N ALA A 29 -17.60 -24.31 -33.43
CA ALA A 29 -17.26 -23.40 -32.34
C ALA A 29 -18.05 -22.07 -32.48
N PRO A 30 -18.61 -21.53 -31.39
CA PRO A 30 -19.32 -20.25 -31.43
C PRO A 30 -18.38 -19.05 -31.39
N SER A 31 -18.81 -17.99 -32.06
CA SER A 31 -18.48 -16.56 -31.90
C SER A 31 -17.09 -16.18 -31.38
N THR A 32 -16.33 -15.51 -32.25
CA THR A 32 -15.21 -14.62 -31.93
C THR A 32 -15.47 -13.83 -30.66
N ALA A 33 -14.62 -14.01 -29.65
CA ALA A 33 -14.57 -13.11 -28.50
C ALA A 33 -13.93 -11.79 -28.94
N GLU A 34 -14.57 -10.67 -28.62
CA GLU A 34 -13.89 -9.38 -28.65
C GLU A 34 -12.68 -9.43 -27.70
N PRO A 35 -11.55 -8.80 -28.06
CA PRO A 35 -10.45 -8.65 -27.12
C PRO A 35 -10.97 -7.83 -25.94
N ALA A 36 -11.03 -8.46 -24.77
CA ALA A 36 -11.14 -7.69 -23.54
C ALA A 36 -9.99 -6.69 -23.55
N THR A 37 -10.32 -5.39 -23.57
CA THR A 37 -9.37 -4.39 -23.11
C THR A 37 -8.95 -4.83 -21.72
N GLU A 38 -7.68 -5.23 -21.60
CA GLU A 38 -6.97 -5.12 -20.33
C GLU A 38 -7.07 -3.65 -19.95
N GLN A 39 -8.10 -3.35 -19.17
CA GLN A 39 -8.18 -2.12 -18.43
C GLN A 39 -7.03 -2.24 -17.45
N GLU A 40 -5.88 -1.67 -17.83
CA GLU A 40 -4.82 -1.33 -16.90
C GLU A 40 -5.50 -0.57 -15.77
N ALA A 41 -5.74 -1.28 -14.66
CA ALA A 41 -5.91 -0.63 -13.39
C ALA A 41 -4.58 0.07 -13.17
N GLY A 42 -4.55 1.38 -13.43
CA GLY A 42 -3.55 2.25 -12.81
C GLY A 42 -3.61 1.89 -11.33
N ASP A 43 -2.54 1.27 -10.84
CA ASP A 43 -2.46 0.78 -9.48
C ASP A 43 -2.35 2.03 -8.60
N ASP A 44 -3.53 2.57 -8.26
CA ASP A 44 -3.80 3.62 -7.26
C ASP A 44 -3.34 3.09 -5.89
N ALA A 45 -2.04 2.89 -5.78
CA ALA A 45 -1.53 1.83 -4.95
C ALA A 45 -1.54 2.25 -3.50
N ILE A 46 -2.56 1.81 -2.77
CA ILE A 46 -2.71 2.04 -1.34
C ILE A 46 -1.48 1.49 -0.61
N LYS A 47 -0.61 2.39 -0.12
CA LYS A 47 0.60 2.06 0.63
C LYS A 47 0.39 2.33 2.13
N PRO A 48 1.13 1.65 3.02
CA PRO A 48 1.24 2.09 4.41
C PRO A 48 1.74 3.53 4.48
N LEU A 49 1.13 4.35 5.34
CA LEU A 49 1.64 5.70 5.62
C LEU A 49 3.00 5.63 6.31
N PHE A 50 3.77 6.73 6.22
CA PHE A 50 5.13 6.79 6.76
C PHE A 50 5.16 6.48 8.27
N LYS A 51 4.35 7.19 9.08
CA LYS A 51 4.36 7.04 10.54
C LYS A 51 2.96 7.22 11.16
N VAL A 52 2.63 6.43 12.19
CA VAL A 52 1.53 6.75 13.12
C VAL A 52 2.06 7.71 14.20
N SER A 53 1.41 8.85 14.36
CA SER A 53 1.70 9.83 15.41
C SER A 53 0.87 9.55 16.65
N SER A 54 -0.45 9.35 16.53
CA SER A 54 -1.29 9.01 17.68
C SER A 54 -2.53 8.18 17.33
N VAL A 55 -3.06 7.50 18.34
CA VAL A 55 -4.24 6.63 18.30
C VAL A 55 -5.12 6.97 19.49
N GLU A 56 -6.38 7.25 19.23
CA GLU A 56 -7.39 7.61 20.21
C GLU A 56 -8.63 6.73 20.00
N LEU A 57 -9.30 6.31 21.08
CA LEU A 57 -10.65 5.77 21.01
C LEU A 57 -11.60 6.66 21.80
N ILE A 58 -12.62 7.15 21.10
CA ILE A 58 -13.67 8.03 21.61
C ILE A 58 -14.98 7.22 21.63
N ARG A 59 -15.64 7.16 22.79
CA ARG A 59 -16.97 6.55 22.91
C ARG A 59 -18.07 7.59 22.73
N SER A 60 -19.06 7.29 21.88
CA SER A 60 -20.30 8.06 21.78
C SER A 60 -21.06 8.04 23.10
N SER A 61 -21.51 9.21 23.56
CA SER A 61 -22.42 9.36 24.71
C SER A 61 -23.90 9.15 24.38
N HIS A 62 -24.23 8.90 23.10
CA HIS A 62 -25.59 8.72 22.60
C HIS A 62 -25.76 7.30 22.05
N ALA A 63 -26.97 6.74 22.21
CA ALA A 63 -27.29 5.41 21.73
C ALA A 63 -27.47 5.37 20.18
N PRO A 64 -26.96 4.33 19.49
CA PRO A 64 -26.11 3.25 20.02
C PRO A 64 -24.71 3.76 20.40
N GLU A 65 -24.15 3.24 21.50
CA GLU A 65 -22.78 3.56 21.92
C GLU A 65 -21.76 3.03 20.89
N LEU A 66 -21.31 3.91 19.99
CA LEU A 66 -20.26 3.63 19.02
C LEU A 66 -18.90 4.00 19.59
N ASP A 67 -17.91 3.13 19.36
CA ASP A 67 -16.51 3.42 19.64
C ASP A 67 -15.80 3.82 18.34
N ILE A 68 -15.28 5.03 18.30
CA ILE A 68 -14.59 5.61 17.14
C ILE A 68 -13.10 5.64 17.42
N VAL A 69 -12.33 4.87 16.65
CA VAL A 69 -10.88 5.00 16.61
C VAL A 69 -10.54 6.18 15.73
N ARG A 70 -9.82 7.17 16.25
CA ARG A 70 -9.17 8.23 15.47
C ARG A 70 -7.67 7.97 15.45
N VAL A 71 -7.07 8.01 14.27
CA VAL A 71 -5.63 7.84 14.08
C VAL A 71 -5.07 9.05 13.36
N ARG A 72 -3.96 9.58 13.87
CA ARG A 72 -3.16 10.62 13.23
C ARG A 72 -1.80 10.09 12.89
N GLY A 73 -1.21 10.63 11.82
CA GLY A 73 0.09 10.22 11.34
C GLY A 73 0.69 11.21 10.36
N LEU A 74 1.74 10.74 9.72
CA LEU A 74 2.51 11.47 8.73
C LEU A 74 2.65 10.62 7.47
N SER A 75 2.53 11.24 6.31
CA SER A 75 3.10 10.79 5.04
C SER A 75 4.49 11.39 4.85
N SER A 76 5.31 10.79 3.99
CA SER A 76 6.64 11.30 3.60
C SER A 76 6.59 12.71 3.01
N THR A 77 5.55 13.00 2.23
CA THR A 77 5.33 14.25 1.49
C THR A 77 3.88 14.73 1.61
N GLU A 78 3.63 15.99 1.26
CA GLU A 78 2.30 16.63 1.39
C GLU A 78 1.29 16.22 0.29
N ASN A 79 1.71 15.51 -0.76
CA ASN A 79 0.89 15.14 -1.93
C ASN A 79 0.19 13.76 -1.86
N TRP A 80 0.29 13.06 -0.73
CA TRP A 80 -0.48 11.84 -0.49
C TRP A 80 -1.99 12.13 -0.33
N SER A 81 -2.85 11.12 -0.56
CA SER A 81 -4.32 11.29 -0.48
C SER A 81 -5.05 10.07 0.10
N ASP A 82 -6.35 10.20 0.36
CA ASP A 82 -7.25 9.15 0.82
C ASP A 82 -6.73 8.30 2.01
N PRO A 83 -6.44 8.91 3.17
CA PRO A 83 -6.02 8.18 4.37
C PRO A 83 -7.13 7.27 4.91
N GLN A 84 -6.81 6.01 5.17
CA GLN A 84 -7.75 4.96 5.58
C GLN A 84 -7.17 4.01 6.63
N LEU A 85 -8.04 3.42 7.45
CA LEU A 85 -7.67 2.38 8.42
C LEU A 85 -8.26 1.04 7.97
N VAL A 86 -7.39 0.05 7.76
CA VAL A 86 -7.76 -1.29 7.29
C VAL A 86 -7.50 -2.30 8.39
N ALA A 87 -8.52 -3.07 8.78
CA ALA A 87 -8.36 -4.16 9.74
C ALA A 87 -7.58 -5.32 9.10
N ILE A 88 -6.49 -5.74 9.74
CA ILE A 88 -5.60 -6.79 9.21
C ILE A 88 -6.19 -8.19 9.45
N SER A 89 -7.02 -8.34 10.49
CA SER A 89 -7.66 -9.61 10.89
C SER A 89 -9.18 -9.50 10.93
N ARG A 90 -9.86 -10.62 10.64
CA ARG A 90 -11.28 -10.77 10.95
C ARG A 90 -11.43 -11.18 12.41
N GLY A 91 -11.70 -10.21 13.28
CA GLY A 91 -11.82 -10.40 14.73
C GLY A 91 -10.50 -10.16 15.49
N PRO A 92 -10.50 -10.36 16.83
CA PRO A 92 -9.36 -10.05 17.69
C PRO A 92 -8.17 -10.99 17.44
N SER A 93 -6.98 -10.41 17.47
CA SER A 93 -5.72 -11.15 17.57
C SER A 93 -5.67 -11.99 18.86
N ALA A 94 -4.76 -12.97 18.93
CA ALA A 94 -4.62 -13.87 20.09
C ALA A 94 -4.35 -13.15 21.43
N ASP A 95 -3.84 -11.92 21.40
CA ASP A 95 -3.64 -11.04 22.56
C ASP A 95 -4.86 -10.15 22.88
N GLY A 96 -5.97 -10.31 22.15
CA GLY A 96 -7.22 -9.55 22.31
C GLY A 96 -7.22 -8.18 21.61
N MET A 97 -6.23 -7.88 20.77
CA MET A 97 -6.09 -6.58 20.11
C MET A 97 -6.85 -6.51 18.78
N LEU A 98 -7.36 -5.32 18.44
CA LEU A 98 -7.71 -4.96 17.07
C LEU A 98 -6.43 -4.48 16.34
N ASP A 99 -6.00 -5.20 15.31
CA ASP A 99 -4.88 -4.79 14.45
C ASP A 99 -5.39 -4.00 13.24
N LEU A 100 -4.99 -2.72 13.15
CA LEU A 100 -5.25 -1.83 12.03
C LEU A 100 -3.93 -1.49 11.30
N LEU A 101 -4.00 -1.39 9.97
CA LEU A 101 -2.97 -0.77 9.15
C LEU A 101 -3.44 0.63 8.76
N PHE A 102 -2.58 1.64 8.95
CA PHE A 102 -2.85 3.01 8.49
C PHE A 102 -2.23 3.20 7.10
N VAL A 103 -3.08 3.42 6.10
CA VAL A 103 -2.72 3.45 4.68
C VAL A 103 -3.25 4.71 4.01
N ALA A 104 -2.73 5.01 2.82
CA ALA A 104 -3.16 6.11 1.97
C ALA A 104 -2.74 5.83 0.51
N ARG A 105 -3.30 6.56 -0.47
CA ARG A 105 -2.74 6.62 -1.82
C ARG A 105 -1.46 7.46 -1.77
N GLY A 106 -0.33 6.86 -2.15
CA GLY A 106 0.94 7.56 -2.32
C GLY A 106 1.01 8.35 -3.63
N PRO A 107 2.04 9.20 -3.82
CA PRO A 107 2.33 9.78 -5.13
C PRO A 107 2.82 8.71 -6.12
N ASP A 108 2.56 8.93 -7.40
CA ASP A 108 2.98 8.04 -8.50
C ASP A 108 4.47 8.19 -8.83
N ASP A 109 5.01 9.41 -8.68
CA ASP A 109 6.37 9.79 -9.03
C ASP A 109 7.19 10.20 -7.79
N ALA A 110 8.49 9.95 -7.86
CA ALA A 110 9.49 10.47 -6.93
C ALA A 110 9.40 12.00 -6.85
N SER A 111 9.59 12.56 -5.65
CA SER A 111 9.47 14.01 -5.42
C SER A 111 10.53 14.53 -4.45
N SER A 112 11.03 15.75 -4.71
CA SER A 112 12.00 16.40 -3.83
C SER A 112 11.52 16.43 -2.37
N ALA A 113 12.43 16.28 -1.41
CA ALA A 113 12.07 16.19 0.00
C ALA A 113 11.32 17.46 0.44
N THR A 114 10.02 17.31 0.73
CA THR A 114 9.18 18.36 1.33
C THR A 114 9.09 18.17 2.85
N LYS A 115 8.21 18.92 3.51
CA LYS A 115 7.75 18.54 4.84
C LYS A 115 6.92 17.26 4.76
N PHE A 116 6.80 16.57 5.90
CA PHE A 116 5.84 15.50 6.08
C PHE A 116 4.40 16.02 5.95
N GLY A 117 3.54 15.26 5.25
CA GLY A 117 2.11 15.56 5.17
C GLY A 117 1.35 15.04 6.40
N PRO A 118 0.58 15.88 7.12
CA PRO A 118 -0.25 15.42 8.23
C PRO A 118 -1.46 14.64 7.72
N MET A 119 -1.71 13.46 8.29
CA MET A 119 -2.81 12.57 7.91
C MET A 119 -3.68 12.19 9.11
N GLU A 120 -4.99 12.09 8.89
CA GLU A 120 -5.98 11.63 9.89
C GLU A 120 -6.98 10.68 9.22
N ALA A 121 -7.33 9.59 9.90
CA ALA A 121 -8.42 8.69 9.50
C ALA A 121 -9.18 8.16 10.72
N ILE A 122 -10.40 7.68 10.49
CA ILE A 122 -11.27 7.10 11.51
C ILE A 122 -11.69 5.66 11.16
N PHE A 123 -11.88 4.84 12.20
CA PHE A 123 -12.42 3.49 12.10
C PHE A 123 -13.49 3.30 13.17
N VAL A 124 -14.71 2.94 12.78
CA VAL A 124 -15.82 2.72 13.72
C VAL A 124 -15.84 1.25 14.14
N ILE A 125 -15.90 0.99 15.45
CA ILE A 125 -16.08 -0.33 16.02
C ILE A 125 -17.53 -0.47 16.50
N GLU A 126 -18.16 -1.60 16.18
CA GLU A 126 -19.52 -1.91 16.61
C GLU A 126 -19.63 -2.06 18.15
N PRO A 127 -20.81 -1.76 18.73
CA PRO A 127 -21.04 -1.90 20.17
C PRO A 127 -20.81 -3.35 20.65
N GLY A 128 -20.25 -3.52 21.85
CA GLY A 128 -20.05 -4.84 22.46
C GLY A 128 -18.86 -5.64 21.90
N HIS A 129 -17.91 -4.97 21.24
CA HIS A 129 -16.74 -5.60 20.64
C HIS A 129 -15.85 -6.39 21.65
N PRO A 130 -15.14 -7.46 21.22
CA PRO A 130 -14.30 -8.27 22.10
C PRO A 130 -12.90 -7.67 22.37
N TYR A 131 -12.54 -6.55 21.73
CA TYR A 131 -11.18 -6.01 21.78
C TYR A 131 -10.81 -5.41 23.14
N LYS A 132 -9.62 -5.75 23.61
CA LYS A 132 -8.99 -5.24 24.85
C LYS A 132 -8.10 -4.02 24.62
N GLY A 133 -7.86 -3.67 23.36
CA GLY A 133 -6.98 -2.60 22.93
C GLY A 133 -6.87 -2.53 21.41
N ILE A 134 -6.26 -1.47 20.91
CA ILE A 134 -6.04 -1.22 19.48
C ILE A 134 -4.55 -1.12 19.21
N ARG A 135 -4.10 -1.70 18.10
CA ARG A 135 -2.72 -1.65 17.61
C ARG A 135 -2.74 -1.17 16.17
N VAL A 136 -2.17 0.00 15.92
CA VAL A 136 -2.13 0.61 14.58
C VAL A 136 -0.71 0.59 14.05
N ARG A 137 -0.55 0.15 12.81
CA ARG A 137 0.75 -0.05 12.13
C ARG A 137 0.89 0.92 10.97
N SER A 138 2.11 1.40 10.75
CA SER A 138 2.54 2.19 9.59
C SER A 138 3.74 1.51 8.91
N ALA A 139 4.38 2.18 7.94
CA ALA A 139 5.64 1.74 7.35
C ALA A 139 6.79 1.69 8.37
N THR A 140 6.88 2.67 9.28
CA THR A 140 8.03 2.84 10.19
C THR A 140 7.78 2.43 11.64
N ASN A 141 6.53 2.44 12.11
CA ASN A 141 6.24 2.23 13.53
C ASN A 141 4.92 1.48 13.81
N THR A 142 4.65 1.28 15.09
CA THR A 142 3.39 0.72 15.59
C THR A 142 3.02 1.41 16.90
N VAL A 143 1.80 1.92 17.00
CA VAL A 143 1.25 2.53 18.23
C VAL A 143 0.21 1.60 18.83
N LYS A 144 0.28 1.41 20.16
CA LYS A 144 -0.63 0.55 20.92
C LYS A 144 -1.41 1.37 21.93
N LEU A 145 -2.73 1.33 21.83
CA LEU A 145 -3.67 1.81 22.83
C LEU A 145 -4.20 0.62 23.65
N SER A 146 -3.84 0.54 24.92
CA SER A 146 -4.21 -0.57 25.82
C SER A 146 -5.34 -0.24 26.81
N GLN A 147 -5.87 0.98 26.79
CA GLN A 147 -6.99 1.42 27.62
C GLN A 147 -8.05 2.03 26.70
N LEU A 148 -9.27 1.48 26.73
CA LEU A 148 -10.39 1.87 25.88
C LEU A 148 -11.55 2.36 26.78
N PRO A 149 -12.11 3.56 26.58
CA PRO A 149 -11.59 4.68 25.77
C PRO A 149 -10.25 5.22 26.30
N GLY A 150 -9.51 5.92 25.44
CA GLY A 150 -8.19 6.45 25.80
C GLY A 150 -7.38 6.99 24.61
N TYR A 151 -6.14 7.38 24.87
CA TYR A 151 -5.21 7.99 23.92
C TYR A 151 -3.79 7.40 24.07
N ALA A 152 -3.08 7.24 22.96
CA ALA A 152 -1.69 6.81 22.89
C ALA A 152 -0.94 7.56 21.78
N GLU A 153 0.33 7.89 22.01
CA GLU A 153 1.15 8.71 21.11
C GLU A 153 2.53 8.09 20.89
N ALA A 154 3.02 8.13 19.66
CA ALA A 154 4.35 7.70 19.29
C ALA A 154 5.41 8.68 19.82
N GLN A 155 6.51 8.14 20.31
CA GLN A 155 7.69 8.93 20.65
C GLN A 155 8.63 9.05 19.43
N GLY A 156 9.57 10.00 19.50
CA GLY A 156 10.58 10.22 18.46
C GLY A 156 10.19 11.26 17.41
N ARG A 157 11.20 11.95 16.88
CA ARG A 157 11.09 13.00 15.88
C ARG A 157 12.04 12.68 14.73
N GLU A 158 11.48 12.31 13.59
CA GLU A 158 12.19 12.12 12.34
C GLU A 158 12.42 13.49 11.66
N VAL A 159 13.48 13.57 10.84
CA VAL A 159 13.74 14.73 9.98
C VAL A 159 13.15 14.48 8.59
N ASP A 160 12.26 15.36 8.13
CA ASP A 160 11.60 15.32 6.81
C ASP A 160 12.54 15.60 5.61
N CYS A 161 13.75 16.06 5.91
CA CYS A 161 14.77 16.53 4.99
C CYS A 161 14.39 17.67 4.02
N SER A 162 13.27 18.37 4.28
CA SER A 162 12.86 19.61 3.60
C SER A 162 13.93 20.70 3.52
N ASN A 163 14.91 20.64 4.42
CA ASN A 163 16.02 21.58 4.55
C ASN A 163 17.38 20.83 4.65
N CYS A 164 17.54 19.68 3.99
CA CYS A 164 18.78 18.90 3.98
C CYS A 164 19.77 19.28 2.87
N VAL A 165 19.29 19.71 1.70
CA VAL A 165 20.16 20.07 0.58
C VAL A 165 21.11 21.20 0.98
N GLY A 166 22.39 21.06 0.63
CA GLY A 166 23.46 21.99 0.99
C GLY A 166 24.08 21.76 2.38
N LYS A 167 23.55 20.85 3.21
CA LYS A 167 24.16 20.43 4.50
C LYS A 167 25.14 19.26 4.31
N THR A 168 25.96 19.00 5.32
CA THR A 168 26.86 17.84 5.36
C THR A 168 26.15 16.65 6.02
N PHE A 169 26.09 15.52 5.33
CA PHE A 169 25.64 14.26 5.89
C PHE A 169 26.69 13.71 6.87
N VAL A 170 26.22 13.19 8.01
CA VAL A 170 27.06 12.59 9.05
C VAL A 170 26.57 11.16 9.29
N PRO A 171 27.37 10.13 8.95
CA PRO A 171 26.99 8.74 9.16
C PRO A 171 26.90 8.40 10.66
N LYS A 172 26.16 7.34 11.00
CA LYS A 172 25.95 6.90 12.39
C LYS A 172 27.28 6.75 13.13
N GLY A 173 27.39 7.40 14.30
CA GLY A 173 28.61 7.43 15.12
C GLY A 173 29.63 8.51 14.70
N GLY A 174 29.34 9.31 13.68
CA GLY A 174 30.18 10.41 13.23
C GLY A 174 30.24 11.59 14.22
N SER A 175 31.46 12.06 14.47
CA SER A 175 31.74 13.16 15.41
C SER A 175 31.52 14.56 14.82
N ALA A 176 31.30 14.69 13.51
CA ALA A 176 31.02 15.97 12.88
C ALA A 176 29.69 16.54 13.40
N GLY A 177 29.70 17.72 14.01
CA GLY A 177 28.53 18.31 14.66
C GLY A 177 28.48 19.82 14.45
N GLY A 178 27.35 20.29 13.95
CA GLY A 178 27.08 21.71 13.68
C GLY A 178 25.63 21.90 13.25
N LYS A 179 25.18 23.14 13.07
CA LYS A 179 23.81 23.45 12.61
C LYS A 179 23.56 23.02 11.16
N ASP A 180 24.63 22.86 10.39
CA ASP A 180 24.63 22.48 8.98
C ASP A 180 24.97 20.98 8.77
N ALA A 181 24.82 20.18 9.83
CA ALA A 181 24.95 18.73 9.78
C ALA A 181 23.56 18.05 9.69
N VAL A 182 23.46 16.97 8.93
CA VAL A 182 22.32 16.05 8.92
C VAL A 182 22.82 14.69 9.36
N ARG A 183 22.37 14.25 10.53
CA ARG A 183 22.80 12.99 11.15
C ARG A 183 21.96 11.82 10.68
N GLU A 184 22.61 10.74 10.28
CA GLU A 184 21.94 9.50 9.84
C GLU A 184 21.07 8.87 10.94
N GLU A 185 21.39 9.10 12.22
CA GLU A 185 20.54 8.71 13.35
C GLU A 185 19.23 9.51 13.50
N ASP A 186 19.12 10.69 12.89
CA ASP A 186 17.89 11.53 12.91
C ASP A 186 16.99 11.28 11.67
N LEU A 187 17.49 10.51 10.70
CA LEU A 187 16.81 10.20 9.44
C LEU A 187 15.95 8.93 9.53
N PRO A 188 14.95 8.76 8.63
CA PRO A 188 14.20 7.52 8.50
C PRO A 188 15.12 6.30 8.39
N ALA A 189 14.80 5.20 9.08
CA ALA A 189 15.61 3.97 9.04
C ALA A 189 15.71 3.33 7.64
N SER A 190 14.77 3.64 6.74
CA SER A 190 14.75 3.25 5.33
C SER A 190 15.67 4.09 4.43
N THR A 191 16.29 5.17 4.94
CA THR A 191 17.00 6.14 4.11
C THR A 191 18.12 5.51 3.29
N ARG A 192 18.08 5.74 1.97
CA ARG A 192 19.13 5.36 1.03
C ARG A 192 20.09 6.54 0.86
N VAL A 193 21.38 6.27 1.02
CA VAL A 193 22.44 7.27 0.80
C VAL A 193 23.28 6.82 -0.39
N LEU A 194 23.40 7.67 -1.40
CA LEU A 194 24.15 7.42 -2.63
C LEU A 194 25.28 8.44 -2.76
N ARG A 195 26.50 7.98 -3.01
CA ARG A 195 27.66 8.82 -3.32
C ARG A 195 27.87 8.92 -4.83
N GLU A 196 28.67 9.89 -5.26
CA GLU A 196 29.01 10.16 -6.67
C GLU A 196 29.37 8.92 -7.53
N ASN A 197 29.96 7.88 -6.93
CA ASN A 197 30.37 6.64 -7.63
C ASN A 197 29.50 5.40 -7.28
N ASP A 198 28.42 5.57 -6.52
CA ASP A 198 27.56 4.46 -6.10
C ASP A 198 26.52 4.13 -7.19
N GLY A 199 26.46 2.85 -7.58
CA GLY A 199 25.43 2.33 -8.49
C GLY A 199 24.18 1.85 -7.74
N ILE A 200 22.99 2.09 -8.33
CA ILE A 200 21.72 1.56 -7.82
C ILE A 200 21.60 0.08 -8.21
N ARG A 201 21.54 -0.82 -7.21
CA ARG A 201 21.51 -2.29 -7.43
C ARG A 201 20.11 -2.87 -7.66
N LYS A 202 19.07 -2.16 -7.28
CA LYS A 202 17.67 -2.60 -7.36
C LYS A 202 16.81 -1.39 -7.73
N LEU A 203 15.97 -1.56 -8.74
CA LEU A 203 14.96 -0.58 -9.16
C LEU A 203 13.63 -0.97 -8.53
N ASP A 204 13.50 -0.75 -7.22
CA ASP A 204 12.21 -0.72 -6.53
C ASP A 204 11.85 0.72 -6.17
N THR A 205 10.55 1.00 -6.06
CA THR A 205 10.01 2.31 -5.63
C THR A 205 9.33 2.13 -4.29
N ASP A 206 9.55 3.05 -3.35
CA ASP A 206 8.92 3.07 -2.04
C ASP A 206 8.74 4.52 -1.59
N PRO A 207 7.50 5.07 -1.61
CA PRO A 207 7.29 6.49 -1.27
C PRO A 207 7.59 6.81 0.20
N ASN A 208 7.88 5.81 1.05
CA ASN A 208 8.38 5.99 2.42
C ASN A 208 9.90 5.90 2.55
N ARG A 209 10.63 5.86 1.42
CA ARG A 209 12.11 5.86 1.38
C ARG A 209 12.64 7.22 0.95
N LEU A 210 13.32 7.87 1.88
CA LEU A 210 14.15 9.04 1.59
C LEU A 210 15.42 8.57 0.87
N THR A 211 15.76 9.20 -0.25
CA THR A 211 17.07 9.07 -0.90
C THR A 211 17.83 10.39 -0.79
N LEU A 212 19.09 10.30 -0.34
CA LEU A 212 20.05 11.39 -0.33
C LEU A 212 21.16 11.11 -1.36
N ILE A 213 21.45 12.08 -2.21
CA ILE A 213 22.64 12.06 -3.07
C ILE A 213 23.71 12.96 -2.45
N LEU A 214 24.89 12.39 -2.23
CA LEU A 214 26.07 13.06 -1.67
C LEU A 214 27.06 13.40 -2.77
N GLY A 215 27.36 14.68 -2.90
CA GLY A 215 28.50 15.18 -3.65
C GLY A 215 29.80 15.20 -2.82
N PRO A 216 30.81 15.97 -3.25
CA PRO A 216 32.08 16.09 -2.56
C PRO A 216 31.93 16.50 -1.08
N ASN A 217 32.80 15.96 -0.23
CA ASN A 217 32.85 16.22 1.23
C ASN A 217 31.54 15.91 1.97
N ASP A 218 30.86 14.82 1.57
CA ASP A 218 29.58 14.35 2.16
C ASP A 218 28.46 15.40 2.11
N ARG A 219 28.54 16.37 1.19
CA ARG A 219 27.52 17.41 1.06
C ARG A 219 26.30 16.85 0.32
N ILE A 220 25.13 16.97 0.93
CA ILE A 220 23.85 16.59 0.32
C ILE A 220 23.60 17.55 -0.85
N VAL A 221 23.66 17.03 -2.08
CA VAL A 221 23.34 17.78 -3.31
C VAL A 221 21.88 17.61 -3.72
N GLU A 222 21.27 16.48 -3.35
CA GLU A 222 19.87 16.19 -3.63
C GLU A 222 19.25 15.37 -2.49
N ALA A 223 17.97 15.59 -2.22
CA ALA A 223 17.16 14.83 -1.29
C ALA A 223 15.75 14.69 -1.88
N PHE A 224 15.26 13.46 -2.00
CA PHE A 224 13.94 13.14 -2.55
C PHE A 224 13.33 11.91 -1.88
N TRP A 225 12.02 11.79 -1.93
CA TRP A 225 11.30 10.57 -1.63
C TRP A 225 11.04 9.82 -2.94
N ASP A 226 11.30 8.51 -2.93
CA ASP A 226 11.27 7.63 -4.11
C ASP A 226 9.87 7.46 -4.72
#